data_AF-A0A368ULW8-F1
#
_entry.id   AF-A0A368ULW8-F1
#
_cell.length_a   1.000
_cell.length_b   1.000
_cell.length_c   1.000
_cell.angle_alpha   90.00
_cell.angle_beta   90.00
_cell.angle_gamma   90.00
#
_symmetry.space_group_name_H-M   'P 1'
#
loop_
_entity.id
_entity.type
_entity.pdbx_description
1 polymer ?
#
loop_
_entity_poly.entity_id
_entity_poly.type
_entity_poly.pdbx_seq_one_letter_code
_entity_poly.pdbx_strand_id
1 'polypeptide(L)'
;MNQPNTQQASPLTSCPRSTVRRATKRASVDRQVAYTLIDRLKTAHLGFVEDGEPRIIPITAWRMDDHLYVHTLNGGRLSKRLGSGQLLCISFAVTNEWVLTKSAYHHSANYESLVLFGCAQLVEDSAEFDAAFRAIINQIEPGRWEQVRAPNQKERRATALFRIPIEEGSFKSRTGGPNEDPEDMELPIWHGTVSAVTS
;
A
#
# COMPACT_ATOMS: atom_id res chain seq x y z
N MET A 1 -32.41 -11.03 8.36
CA MET A 1 -31.12 -10.30 8.43
C MET A 1 -30.20 -10.97 7.43
N ASN A 2 -30.07 -10.40 6.22
CA ASN A 2 -29.15 -10.94 5.22
C ASN A 2 -27.74 -10.52 5.60
N GLN A 3 -26.90 -11.47 5.98
CA GLN A 3 -25.46 -11.25 6.04
C GLN A 3 -25.00 -10.89 4.61
N PRO A 4 -24.23 -9.81 4.42
CA PRO A 4 -23.64 -9.55 3.12
C PRO A 4 -22.72 -10.73 2.79
N ASN A 5 -22.97 -11.35 1.65
CA ASN A 5 -22.15 -12.42 1.10
C ASN A 5 -20.76 -11.82 0.82
N THR A 6 -19.82 -11.91 1.77
CA THR A 6 -18.42 -11.55 1.54
C THR A 6 -17.84 -12.58 0.59
N GLN A 7 -18.01 -12.32 -0.70
CA GLN A 7 -17.34 -13.05 -1.74
C GLN A 7 -15.84 -12.89 -1.50
N GLN A 8 -15.18 -13.97 -1.11
CA GLN A 8 -13.78 -13.96 -0.74
C GLN A 8 -12.96 -13.51 -1.95
N ALA A 9 -12.22 -12.41 -1.82
CA ALA A 9 -11.42 -11.88 -2.92
C ALA A 9 -10.41 -12.94 -3.39
N SER A 10 -10.24 -13.07 -4.70
CA SER A 10 -9.22 -13.96 -5.28
C SER A 10 -7.83 -13.58 -4.75
N PRO A 11 -6.88 -14.51 -4.64
CA PRO A 11 -5.51 -14.18 -4.24
C PRO A 11 -4.83 -13.27 -5.26
N LEU A 12 -3.83 -12.50 -4.82
CA LEU A 12 -2.91 -11.81 -5.72
C LEU A 12 -2.24 -12.81 -6.65
N THR A 13 -2.08 -12.44 -7.92
CA THR A 13 -1.32 -13.23 -8.87
C THR A 13 0.18 -13.11 -8.55
N SER A 14 0.88 -14.23 -8.64
CA SER A 14 2.33 -14.29 -8.46
C SER A 14 3.00 -14.72 -9.75
N CYS A 15 4.07 -14.01 -10.13
CA CYS A 15 4.96 -14.36 -11.21
C CYS A 15 6.42 -14.13 -10.77
N PRO A 16 7.44 -14.50 -11.57
CA PRO A 16 8.84 -14.42 -11.14
C PRO A 16 9.28 -13.06 -10.55
N ARG A 17 8.67 -11.94 -10.97
CA ARG A 17 8.99 -10.60 -10.44
C ARG A 17 8.32 -10.29 -9.09
N SER A 18 7.18 -10.89 -8.79
CA SER A 18 6.43 -10.71 -7.55
C SER A 18 6.62 -11.85 -6.55
N THR A 19 7.32 -12.93 -6.91
CA THR A 19 7.59 -14.05 -5.99
C THR A 19 8.66 -13.68 -4.94
N VAL A 20 8.28 -13.72 -3.65
CA VAL A 20 9.22 -13.58 -2.54
C VAL A 20 10.11 -14.82 -2.45
N ARG A 21 11.44 -14.62 -2.47
CA ARG A 21 12.42 -15.73 -2.40
C ARG A 21 13.09 -15.93 -1.04
N ARG A 22 13.17 -14.88 -0.19
CA ARG A 22 13.81 -14.93 1.13
C ARG A 22 12.78 -14.85 2.24
N ALA A 23 12.90 -15.72 3.25
CA ALA A 23 11.96 -15.85 4.37
C ALA A 23 10.52 -16.05 3.86
N THR A 24 10.32 -17.02 2.97
CA THR A 24 9.06 -17.29 2.27
C THR A 24 7.88 -17.56 3.20
N LYS A 25 8.13 -18.11 4.39
CA LYS A 25 7.13 -18.31 5.46
C LYS A 25 6.46 -17.00 5.92
N ARG A 26 7.04 -15.85 5.61
CA ARG A 26 6.53 -14.51 5.91
C ARG A 26 5.68 -13.91 4.78
N ALA A 27 5.67 -14.55 3.61
CA ALA A 27 4.97 -14.05 2.44
C ALA A 27 3.51 -14.51 2.42
N SER A 28 2.64 -13.67 1.89
CA SER A 28 1.25 -14.00 1.60
C SER A 28 0.87 -13.47 0.21
N VAL A 29 -0.04 -14.19 -0.45
CA VAL A 29 -0.75 -13.75 -1.65
C VAL A 29 -2.24 -13.51 -1.37
N ASP A 30 -2.66 -13.59 -0.11
CA ASP A 30 -4.01 -13.25 0.28
C ASP A 30 -4.27 -11.76 -0.01
N ARG A 31 -5.27 -11.49 -0.83
CA ARG A 31 -5.61 -10.12 -1.22
C ARG A 31 -6.26 -9.35 -0.07
N GLN A 32 -6.89 -10.04 0.88
CA GLN A 32 -7.51 -9.40 2.02
C GLN A 32 -6.49 -8.72 2.94
N VAL A 33 -5.32 -9.33 3.16
CA VAL A 33 -4.25 -8.69 3.94
C VAL A 33 -3.63 -7.48 3.21
N ALA A 34 -3.58 -7.54 1.88
CA ALA A 34 -3.17 -6.40 1.06
C ALA A 34 -4.17 -5.24 1.21
N TYR A 35 -5.47 -5.51 1.13
CA TYR A 35 -6.53 -4.52 1.33
C TYR A 35 -6.44 -3.85 2.69
N THR A 36 -6.30 -4.63 3.76
CA THR A 36 -6.16 -4.10 5.12
C THR A 36 -4.94 -3.17 5.24
N LEU A 37 -3.80 -3.53 4.64
CA LEU A 37 -2.61 -2.67 4.70
C LEU A 37 -2.78 -1.36 3.92
N ILE A 38 -3.36 -1.43 2.71
CA ILE A 38 -3.64 -0.25 1.88
C ILE A 38 -4.59 0.69 2.63
N ASP A 39 -5.68 0.15 3.17
CA ASP A 39 -6.69 0.93 3.87
C ASP A 39 -6.15 1.57 5.15
N ARG A 40 -5.21 0.90 5.82
CA ARG A 40 -4.56 1.46 7.01
C ARG A 40 -3.59 2.58 6.65
N LEU A 41 -2.73 2.38 5.65
CA LEU A 41 -1.60 3.29 5.40
C LEU A 41 -1.97 4.46 4.50
N LYS A 42 -2.78 4.25 3.46
CA LYS A 42 -3.21 5.26 2.46
C LYS A 42 -2.08 6.06 1.79
N THR A 43 -0.82 5.78 2.10
CA THR A 43 0.39 6.39 1.57
C THR A 43 1.20 5.30 0.89
N ALA A 44 1.42 5.46 -0.41
CA ALA A 44 2.20 4.56 -1.24
C ALA A 44 3.45 5.24 -1.76
N HIS A 45 4.41 4.43 -2.17
CA HIS A 45 5.58 4.85 -2.93
C HIS A 45 5.44 4.32 -4.35
N LEU A 46 5.22 5.22 -5.32
CA LEU A 46 5.12 4.87 -6.73
C LEU A 46 6.49 4.86 -7.38
N GLY A 47 7.00 3.66 -7.64
CA GLY A 47 8.20 3.38 -8.42
C GLY A 47 7.90 3.28 -9.92
N PHE A 48 8.67 3.98 -10.74
CA PHE A 48 8.60 3.91 -12.20
C PHE A 48 9.94 4.29 -12.84
N VAL A 49 10.08 4.07 -14.14
CA VAL A 49 11.29 4.43 -14.89
C VAL A 49 11.00 5.64 -15.76
N GLU A 50 11.85 6.66 -15.66
CA GLU A 50 11.80 7.83 -16.52
C GLU A 50 13.19 8.07 -17.12
N ASP A 51 13.26 8.13 -18.44
CA ASP A 51 14.49 8.37 -19.19
C ASP A 51 15.62 7.39 -18.83
N GLY A 52 15.24 6.12 -18.58
CA GLY A 52 16.16 5.04 -18.21
C GLY A 52 16.53 4.99 -16.72
N GLU A 53 16.07 5.94 -15.91
CA GLU A 53 16.41 6.02 -14.49
C GLU A 53 15.21 5.71 -13.57
N PRO A 54 15.42 5.04 -12.43
CA PRO A 54 14.36 4.80 -11.46
C PRO A 54 13.96 6.09 -10.75
N ARG A 55 12.66 6.23 -10.50
CA ARG A 55 12.06 7.27 -9.67
C ARG A 55 11.12 6.63 -8.66
N ILE A 56 11.04 7.21 -7.47
CA ILE A 56 10.05 6.84 -6.46
C ILE A 56 9.38 8.13 -5.97
N ILE A 57 8.05 8.18 -6.02
CA ILE A 57 7.25 9.32 -5.57
C ILE A 57 6.30 8.86 -4.46
N PRO A 58 6.41 9.40 -3.23
CA PRO A 58 5.40 9.23 -2.20
C PRO A 58 4.09 9.93 -2.61
N ILE A 59 2.96 9.24 -2.47
CA ILE A 59 1.64 9.77 -2.81
C ILE A 59 0.56 9.12 -1.95
N THR A 60 -0.58 9.79 -1.78
CA THR A 60 -1.76 9.11 -1.25
C THR A 60 -2.34 8.17 -2.29
N ALA A 61 -2.61 6.93 -1.89
CA ALA A 61 -3.21 5.91 -2.72
C ALA A 61 -4.35 5.25 -1.95
N TRP A 62 -5.52 5.22 -2.56
CA TRP A 62 -6.75 4.86 -1.89
C TRP A 62 -7.37 3.65 -2.55
N ARG A 63 -7.85 2.71 -1.76
CA ARG A 63 -8.53 1.55 -2.31
C ARG A 63 -10.01 1.84 -2.52
N MET A 64 -10.56 1.47 -3.66
CA MET A 64 -11.99 1.29 -3.85
C MET A 64 -12.16 -0.02 -4.63
N ASP A 65 -12.90 -0.94 -4.02
CA ASP A 65 -13.01 -2.33 -4.49
C ASP A 65 -11.62 -2.96 -4.71
N ASP A 66 -11.36 -3.43 -5.93
CA ASP A 66 -10.14 -4.11 -6.35
C ASP A 66 -9.13 -3.16 -7.03
N HIS A 67 -9.28 -1.84 -6.87
CA HIS A 67 -8.42 -0.84 -7.49
C HIS A 67 -7.81 0.13 -6.47
N LEU A 68 -6.57 0.54 -6.75
CA LEU A 68 -5.95 1.73 -6.17
C LEU A 68 -6.27 2.96 -7.00
N TYR A 69 -6.64 4.04 -6.34
CA TYR A 69 -6.87 5.35 -6.92
C TYR A 69 -5.80 6.33 -6.45
N VAL A 70 -5.18 7.02 -7.40
CA VAL A 70 -4.20 8.09 -7.16
C VAL A 70 -4.57 9.31 -7.99
N HIS A 71 -4.49 10.50 -7.41
CA HIS A 71 -4.78 11.74 -8.11
C HIS A 71 -3.52 12.60 -8.25
N THR A 72 -3.44 13.35 -9.34
CA THR A 72 -2.27 14.18 -9.69
C THR A 72 -2.72 15.49 -10.32
N LEU A 73 -1.81 16.46 -10.42
CA LEU A 73 -2.03 17.63 -11.27
C LEU A 73 -2.19 17.18 -12.73
N ASN A 74 -3.33 17.52 -13.33
CA ASN A 74 -3.62 17.20 -14.72
C ASN A 74 -2.56 17.79 -15.66
N GLY A 75 -2.04 16.98 -16.58
CA GLY A 75 -0.97 17.37 -17.51
C GLY A 75 0.41 17.55 -16.85
N GLY A 76 0.53 17.36 -15.53
CA GLY A 76 1.81 17.39 -14.81
C GLY A 76 2.73 16.21 -15.17
N ARG A 77 4.00 16.27 -14.75
CA ARG A 77 5.00 15.23 -15.02
C ARG A 77 4.50 13.83 -14.59
N LEU A 78 4.02 13.69 -13.36
CA LEU A 78 3.52 12.40 -12.87
C LEU A 78 2.29 11.92 -13.64
N SER A 79 1.33 12.81 -13.94
CA SER A 79 0.15 12.50 -14.75
C SER A 79 0.52 11.91 -16.12
N LYS A 80 1.50 12.51 -16.81
CA LYS A 80 2.02 11.99 -18.09
C LYS A 80 2.65 10.60 -17.95
N ARG A 81 3.33 10.33 -16.83
CA ARG A 81 3.96 9.02 -16.57
C ARG A 81 2.96 7.93 -16.24
N LEU A 82 1.93 8.24 -15.46
CA LEU A 82 0.84 7.32 -15.20
C LEU A 82 0.04 7.04 -16.48
N GLY A 83 -0.21 8.07 -17.29
CA GLY A 83 -0.93 7.94 -18.56
C GLY A 83 -0.17 7.25 -19.69
N SER A 84 1.13 6.93 -19.51
CA SER A 84 1.92 6.26 -20.56
C SER A 84 1.69 4.75 -20.64
N GLY A 85 0.88 4.18 -19.73
CA GLY A 85 0.65 2.73 -19.64
C GLY A 85 1.87 1.92 -19.17
N GLN A 86 2.91 2.59 -18.65
CA GLN A 86 4.09 1.90 -18.14
C GLN A 86 3.76 1.08 -16.90
N LEU A 87 4.53 0.01 -16.68
CA LEU A 87 4.42 -0.79 -15.47
C LEU A 87 4.95 0.00 -14.25
N LEU A 88 4.12 0.11 -13.23
CA LEU A 88 4.45 0.72 -11.96
C LEU A 88 4.82 -0.35 -10.94
N CYS A 89 5.70 -0.02 -10.01
CA CYS A 89 5.97 -0.77 -8.78
C CYS A 89 5.45 0.07 -7.61
N ILE A 90 4.51 -0.47 -6.84
CA ILE A 90 3.78 0.30 -5.82
C ILE A 90 4.04 -0.33 -4.47
N SER A 91 4.67 0.43 -3.57
CA SER A 91 5.07 -0.08 -2.26
C SER A 91 4.29 0.58 -1.13
N PHE A 92 3.80 -0.26 -0.21
CA PHE A 92 3.29 0.11 1.11
C PHE A 92 4.15 -0.60 2.15
N ALA A 93 4.60 0.10 3.18
CA ALA A 93 5.39 -0.51 4.24
C ALA A 93 5.20 0.23 5.56
N VAL A 94 5.22 -0.52 6.65
CA VAL A 94 5.23 0.03 8.00
C VAL A 94 6.03 -0.89 8.92
N THR A 95 6.84 -0.26 9.77
CA THR A 95 7.47 -0.91 10.92
C THR A 95 6.55 -0.74 12.11
N ASN A 96 6.10 -1.85 12.68
CA ASN A 96 5.22 -1.83 13.86
C ASN A 96 6.03 -1.85 15.15
N GLU A 97 7.09 -2.66 15.21
CA GLU A 97 7.95 -2.79 16.40
C GLU A 97 9.41 -3.02 16.01
N TRP A 98 10.33 -2.59 16.86
CA TRP A 98 11.73 -3.01 16.86
C TRP A 98 11.89 -4.27 17.70
N VAL A 99 12.66 -5.22 17.20
CA VAL A 99 12.98 -6.46 17.93
C VAL A 99 14.43 -6.37 18.40
N LEU A 100 14.58 -6.27 19.72
CA LEU A 100 15.84 -6.07 20.40
C LEU A 100 16.32 -7.40 20.97
N THR A 101 17.49 -7.83 20.52
CA THR A 101 18.14 -9.10 20.90
C THR A 101 19.31 -8.85 21.82
N LYS A 102 19.85 -9.92 22.42
CA LYS A 102 21.05 -9.82 23.28
C LYS A 102 22.34 -9.74 22.47
N SER A 103 22.38 -10.36 21.29
CA SER A 103 23.44 -10.17 20.28
C SER A 103 23.13 -9.01 19.34
N ALA A 104 24.13 -8.18 19.05
CA ALA A 104 24.02 -7.06 18.12
C ALA A 104 23.65 -7.48 16.68
N TYR A 105 23.87 -8.75 16.32
CA TYR A 105 23.62 -9.26 14.97
C TYR A 105 22.15 -9.62 14.71
N HIS A 106 21.40 -9.97 15.75
CA HIS A 106 20.04 -10.51 15.59
C HIS A 106 18.92 -9.47 15.67
N HIS A 107 19.25 -8.19 15.88
CA HIS A 107 18.29 -7.10 15.89
C HIS A 107 17.44 -7.09 14.61
N SER A 108 16.14 -6.84 14.75
CA SER A 108 15.21 -6.87 13.63
C SER A 108 14.00 -5.96 13.86
N ALA A 109 12.96 -6.15 13.07
CA ALA A 109 11.72 -5.41 13.14
C ALA A 109 10.52 -6.33 12.91
N ASN A 110 9.40 -6.05 13.57
CA ASN A 110 8.08 -6.50 13.17
C ASN A 110 7.50 -5.47 12.20
N TYR A 111 7.04 -5.93 11.04
CA TYR A 111 6.65 -5.07 9.93
C TYR A 111 5.57 -5.72 9.09
N GLU A 112 4.93 -4.89 8.28
CA GLU A 112 4.05 -5.32 7.20
C GLU A 112 4.44 -4.53 5.94
N SER A 113 4.47 -5.22 4.80
CA SER A 113 4.81 -4.62 3.52
C SER A 113 4.01 -5.26 2.40
N LEU A 114 3.70 -4.47 1.38
CA LEU A 114 3.02 -4.88 0.17
C LEU A 114 3.74 -4.24 -1.02
N VAL A 115 4.07 -5.06 -2.00
CA VAL A 115 4.56 -4.59 -3.31
C VAL A 115 3.57 -5.06 -4.37
N LEU A 116 2.99 -4.13 -5.11
CA LEU A 116 2.10 -4.37 -6.23
C LEU A 116 2.76 -3.96 -7.55
N PHE A 117 2.36 -4.61 -8.62
CA PHE A 117 2.73 -4.24 -9.99
C PHE A 117 1.47 -4.02 -10.82
N GLY A 118 1.42 -2.91 -11.56
CA GLY A 118 0.27 -2.60 -12.38
C GLY A 118 0.47 -1.39 -13.27
N CYS A 119 -0.39 -1.25 -14.28
CA CYS A 119 -0.42 -0.07 -15.15
C CYS A 119 -1.57 0.83 -14.73
N ALA A 120 -1.32 2.14 -14.66
CA ALA A 120 -2.35 3.11 -14.37
C ALA A 120 -3.27 3.32 -15.59
N GLN A 121 -4.56 3.51 -15.30
CA GLN A 121 -5.59 3.86 -16.27
C GLN A 121 -6.21 5.18 -15.86
N LEU A 122 -6.33 6.12 -16.80
CA LEU A 122 -6.99 7.40 -16.56
C LEU A 122 -8.49 7.16 -16.36
N VAL A 123 -9.08 7.78 -15.34
CA VAL A 123 -10.54 7.82 -15.14
C VAL A 123 -11.09 8.98 -15.97
N GLU A 124 -11.70 8.65 -17.11
CA GLU A 124 -12.27 9.64 -18.04
C GLU A 124 -13.73 9.98 -17.74
N ASP A 125 -14.49 9.01 -17.23
CA ASP A 125 -15.90 9.22 -16.91
C ASP A 125 -16.05 10.09 -15.65
N SER A 126 -16.86 11.14 -15.78
CA SER A 126 -17.07 12.11 -14.71
C SER A 126 -17.81 11.54 -13.50
N ALA A 127 -18.70 10.57 -13.70
CA ALA A 127 -19.45 9.95 -12.61
C ALA A 127 -18.56 8.95 -11.85
N GLU A 128 -17.72 8.18 -12.54
CA GLU A 128 -16.69 7.35 -11.90
C GLU A 128 -15.70 8.20 -11.10
N PHE A 129 -15.26 9.33 -11.67
CA PHE A 129 -14.37 10.27 -10.98
C PHE A 129 -14.97 10.73 -9.64
N ASP A 130 -16.24 11.18 -9.65
CA ASP A 130 -16.92 11.63 -8.44
C ASP A 130 -17.20 10.50 -7.45
N ALA A 131 -17.57 9.31 -7.94
CA ALA A 131 -17.79 8.16 -7.10
C ALA A 131 -16.51 7.78 -6.35
N ALA A 132 -15.35 7.79 -7.04
CA ALA A 132 -14.06 7.52 -6.43
C ALA A 132 -13.70 8.58 -5.37
N PHE A 133 -13.80 9.87 -5.70
CA PHE A 133 -13.51 10.93 -4.72
C PHE A 133 -14.45 10.89 -3.50
N ARG A 134 -15.74 10.63 -3.73
CA ARG A 134 -16.72 10.43 -2.65
C ARG A 134 -16.33 9.27 -1.75
N ALA A 135 -15.99 8.12 -2.32
CA ALA A 135 -15.56 6.95 -1.57
C ALA A 135 -14.30 7.23 -0.75
N ILE A 136 -13.30 7.87 -1.37
CA ILE A 136 -12.03 8.25 -0.74
C ILE A 136 -12.25 9.18 0.45
N ILE A 137 -13.03 10.25 0.26
CA ILE A 137 -13.29 11.24 1.32
C ILE A 137 -14.08 10.60 2.47
N ASN A 138 -15.05 9.73 2.16
CA ASN A 138 -15.83 9.04 3.17
C ASN A 138 -15.06 7.92 3.91
N GLN A 139 -13.90 7.47 3.38
CA GLN A 139 -12.97 6.63 4.13
C GLN A 139 -12.16 7.40 5.18
N ILE A 140 -12.03 8.72 5.03
CA ILE A 140 -11.36 9.58 6.01
C ILE A 140 -12.33 9.89 7.15
N GLU A 141 -13.52 10.38 6.79
CA GLU A 141 -14.58 10.73 7.72
C GLU A 141 -15.92 10.30 7.11
N PRO A 142 -16.65 9.35 7.73
CA PRO A 142 -17.93 8.88 7.19
C PRO A 142 -18.92 10.03 6.94
N GLY A 143 -19.43 10.12 5.71
CA GLY A 143 -20.40 11.14 5.30
C GLY A 143 -19.81 12.53 5.05
N ARG A 144 -18.48 12.67 4.99
CA ARG A 144 -17.80 13.95 4.80
C ARG A 144 -18.06 14.57 3.44
N TRP A 145 -18.20 13.77 2.39
CA TRP A 145 -18.48 14.27 1.04
C TRP A 145 -19.75 15.12 0.99
N GLU A 146 -20.79 14.70 1.71
CA GLU A 146 -22.10 15.36 1.76
C GLU A 146 -22.09 16.64 2.62
N GLN A 147 -21.09 16.81 3.48
CA GLN A 147 -20.96 17.95 4.40
C GLN A 147 -20.13 19.11 3.84
N VAL A 148 -19.51 18.92 2.68
CA VAL A 148 -18.66 19.93 2.02
C VAL A 148 -19.23 20.33 0.67
N ARG A 149 -18.80 21.48 0.12
CA ARG A 149 -19.23 21.88 -1.22
C ARG A 149 -18.76 20.89 -2.27
N ALA A 150 -19.56 20.69 -3.31
CA ALA A 150 -19.16 19.88 -4.47
C ALA A 150 -17.93 20.48 -5.19
N PRO A 151 -17.13 19.65 -5.90
CA PRO A 151 -16.04 20.12 -6.73
C PRO A 151 -16.54 21.03 -7.86
N ASN A 152 -15.86 22.15 -8.09
CA ASN A 152 -16.17 23.05 -9.19
C ASN A 152 -15.43 22.64 -10.49
N GLN A 153 -15.80 23.27 -11.60
CA GLN A 153 -15.23 22.94 -12.91
C GLN A 153 -13.71 23.17 -13.01
N LYS A 154 -13.19 24.19 -12.31
CA LYS A 154 -11.74 24.49 -12.28
C LYS A 154 -10.97 23.38 -11.57
N GLU A 155 -11.47 22.92 -10.41
CA GLU A 155 -10.86 21.83 -9.63
C GLU A 155 -10.84 20.51 -10.42
N ARG A 156 -11.94 20.20 -11.10
CA ARG A 156 -12.00 19.03 -11.98
C ARG A 156 -10.97 19.09 -13.10
N ARG A 157 -10.91 20.19 -13.84
CA ARG A 157 -9.96 20.35 -14.96
C ARG A 157 -8.50 20.27 -14.50
N ALA A 158 -8.21 20.69 -13.27
CA ALA A 158 -6.86 20.67 -12.71
C ALA A 158 -6.43 19.30 -12.19
N THR A 159 -7.33 18.33 -12.06
CA THR A 159 -7.06 17.05 -11.39
C THR A 159 -7.18 15.89 -12.36
N ALA A 160 -6.13 15.07 -12.48
CA ALA A 160 -6.20 13.79 -13.16
C ALA A 160 -6.28 12.67 -12.12
N LEU A 161 -7.26 11.78 -12.27
CA LEU A 161 -7.45 10.62 -11.41
C LEU A 161 -7.09 9.36 -12.19
N PHE A 162 -6.27 8.51 -11.59
CA PHE A 162 -5.87 7.24 -12.17
C PHE A 162 -6.30 6.10 -11.25
N ARG A 163 -6.75 5.01 -11.86
CA ARG A 163 -6.99 3.73 -11.19
C ARG A 163 -5.94 2.70 -11.60
N ILE A 164 -5.54 1.83 -10.67
CA ILE A 164 -4.54 0.79 -10.88
C ILE A 164 -5.10 -0.52 -10.29
N PRO A 165 -5.12 -1.64 -11.03
CA PRO A 165 -5.65 -2.91 -10.51
C PRO A 165 -4.81 -3.45 -9.35
N ILE A 166 -5.46 -4.00 -8.33
CA ILE A 166 -4.82 -4.74 -7.24
C ILE A 166 -4.81 -6.23 -7.60
N GLU A 167 -3.97 -6.59 -8.57
CA GLU A 167 -3.93 -7.94 -9.15
C GLU A 167 -2.63 -8.67 -8.84
N GLU A 168 -1.49 -8.12 -9.28
CA GLU A 168 -0.19 -8.76 -9.16
C GLU A 168 0.62 -8.16 -8.00
N GLY A 169 1.16 -9.01 -7.13
CA GLY A 169 2.04 -8.52 -6.08
C GLY A 169 2.41 -9.56 -5.03
N SER A 170 3.02 -9.07 -3.95
CA SER A 170 3.31 -9.87 -2.77
C SER A 170 3.18 -9.06 -1.50
N PHE A 171 2.58 -9.69 -0.49
CA PHE A 171 2.58 -9.21 0.87
C PHE A 171 3.66 -9.93 1.67
N LYS A 172 4.28 -9.24 2.63
CA LYS A 172 5.23 -9.83 3.57
C LYS A 172 5.12 -9.18 4.94
N SER A 173 5.05 -10.01 5.98
CA SER A 173 5.02 -9.53 7.37
C SER A 173 5.94 -10.31 8.30
N ARG A 174 6.35 -9.67 9.39
CA ARG A 174 6.99 -10.33 10.53
C ARG A 174 6.31 -9.87 11.82
N THR A 175 6.04 -10.82 12.69
CA THR A 175 5.60 -10.62 14.07
C THR A 175 6.43 -11.50 15.00
N GLY A 176 6.29 -11.30 16.32
CA GLY A 176 6.94 -12.11 17.34
C GLY A 176 8.20 -11.47 17.95
N GLY A 177 8.74 -12.17 18.95
CA GLY A 177 9.86 -11.68 19.75
C GLY A 177 11.25 -11.91 19.15
N PRO A 178 12.29 -11.61 19.95
CA PRO A 178 13.68 -11.98 19.66
C PRO A 178 13.84 -13.50 19.51
N ASN A 179 14.81 -13.91 18.70
CA ASN A 179 15.23 -15.31 18.61
C ASN A 179 16.70 -15.38 19.02
N GLU A 180 16.94 -15.66 20.30
CA GLU A 180 18.28 -15.73 20.89
C GLU A 180 18.90 -17.10 20.66
N ASP A 181 20.21 -17.11 20.49
CA ASP A 181 20.97 -18.35 20.59
C ASP A 181 21.00 -18.81 22.07
N PRO A 182 21.03 -20.13 22.35
CA PRO A 182 20.97 -20.62 23.73
C PRO A 182 22.05 -20.04 24.65
N GLU A 183 23.24 -19.75 24.14
CA GLU A 183 24.36 -19.16 24.88
C GLU A 183 24.13 -17.69 25.27
N ASP A 184 23.40 -16.93 24.45
CA ASP A 184 23.11 -15.52 24.73
C ASP A 184 22.11 -15.36 25.89
N MET A 185 21.33 -16.41 26.20
CA MET A 185 20.32 -16.35 27.24
C MET A 185 20.90 -16.05 28.63
N GLU A 186 22.18 -16.37 28.88
CA GLU A 186 22.88 -16.07 30.13
C GLU A 186 23.31 -14.59 30.27
N LEU A 187 23.37 -13.85 29.16
CA LEU A 187 23.78 -12.44 29.19
C LEU A 187 22.73 -11.60 29.95
N PRO A 188 23.13 -10.74 30.91
CA PRO A 188 22.22 -9.92 31.71
C PRO A 188 21.77 -8.66 30.93
N ILE A 189 21.31 -8.87 29.69
CA ILE A 189 20.87 -7.82 28.76
C ILE A 189 19.37 -7.98 28.52
N TRP A 190 18.64 -6.87 28.55
CA TRP A 190 17.21 -6.88 28.21
C TRP A 190 17.01 -7.17 26.72
N HIS A 191 16.02 -8.00 26.41
CA HIS A 191 15.60 -8.31 25.04
C HIS A 191 14.07 -8.34 24.97
N GLY A 192 13.51 -7.99 23.82
CA GLY A 192 12.06 -7.88 23.65
C GLY A 192 11.66 -7.11 22.41
N THR A 193 10.42 -6.64 22.39
CA THR A 193 9.93 -5.73 21.34
C THR A 193 9.65 -4.34 21.91
N VAL A 194 9.85 -3.32 21.08
CA VAL A 194 9.53 -1.92 21.39
C VAL A 194 8.71 -1.35 20.25
N SER A 195 7.63 -0.63 20.54
CA SER A 195 6.83 0.04 19.51
C SER A 195 7.71 0.95 18.63
N ALA A 196 7.55 0.85 17.31
CA ALA A 196 8.18 1.76 16.36
C ALA A 196 7.33 3.01 16.11
N VAL A 197 6.07 3.01 16.57
CA VAL A 197 5.23 4.20 16.59
C VAL A 197 5.60 5.00 17.83
N THR A 198 6.19 6.18 17.62
CA THR A 198 6.38 7.16 18.68
C THR A 198 5.03 7.79 19.00
N SER A 199 4.63 7.74 20.28
CA SER A 199 3.47 8.44 20.83
C SER A 199 3.54 9.94 20.64
#